data_AF-A0A955GMW3-F1
#
_entry.id   AF-A0A955GMW3-F1
#
_cell.length_a   1.000
_cell.length_b   1.000
_cell.length_c   1.000
_cell.angle_alpha   90.00
_cell.angle_beta   90.00
_cell.angle_gamma   90.00
#
_symmetry.space_group_name_H-M   'P 1'
#
loop_
_entity.id
_entity.type
_entity.pdbx_description
1 polymer ?
#
loop_
_entity_poly.entity_id
_entity_poly.type
_entity_poly.pdbx_seq_one_letter_code
_entity_poly.pdbx_strand_id
1 'polypeptide(L)'
;MAKGVFSNTEIFNAIEDKQIVCYPFVEEHVNTTSMDIRLGEHYYRIAEHRNDAVVFNPFDEEHVRKHFEHKRAVPLYQALGSLALGELRNYPKDHLVIPLGPHERILGHTYEFIGVANEGTTSMQARSTVGRSGINVCQDAGWGDTGYINRWTMEIYNNNDRLVLLPVGWRIAQIVFFHANNVQGEYSQDTGKYQNLKAKDIDQIIKSW
;
A
#
# COMPACT_ATOMS: atom_id res chain seq x y z
N MET A 1 -30.45 -1.83 12.25
CA MET A 1 -29.84 -0.54 11.88
C MET A 1 -28.88 -0.78 10.73
N ALA A 2 -28.84 0.10 9.73
CA ALA A 2 -27.83 0.00 8.67
C ALA A 2 -26.44 0.24 9.29
N LYS A 3 -25.53 -0.71 9.13
CA LYS A 3 -24.15 -0.56 9.58
C LYS A 3 -23.35 0.14 8.47
N GLY A 4 -22.51 1.11 8.86
CA GLY A 4 -21.67 1.87 7.93
C GLY A 4 -20.24 1.35 7.93
N VAL A 5 -19.36 2.06 8.62
CA VAL A 5 -17.95 1.67 8.85
C VAL A 5 -17.79 0.98 10.19
N PHE A 6 -16.78 0.12 10.31
CA PHE A 6 -16.40 -0.48 11.58
C PHE A 6 -15.83 0.61 12.51
N SER A 7 -16.31 0.65 13.74
CA SER A 7 -15.68 1.38 14.84
C SER A 7 -14.38 0.68 15.31
N ASN A 8 -13.54 1.38 16.06
CA ASN A 8 -12.34 0.80 16.66
C ASN A 8 -12.63 -0.48 17.48
N THR A 9 -13.69 -0.48 18.29
CA THR A 9 -14.10 -1.67 19.05
C THR A 9 -14.49 -2.83 18.12
N GLU A 10 -15.21 -2.54 17.04
CA GLU A 10 -15.54 -3.56 16.04
C GLU A 10 -14.30 -4.04 15.28
N ILE A 11 -13.32 -3.16 15.00
CA ILE A 11 -12.05 -3.56 14.38
C ILE A 11 -11.30 -4.53 15.29
N PHE A 12 -11.18 -4.23 16.59
CA PHE A 12 -10.52 -5.13 17.53
C PHE A 12 -11.20 -6.50 17.61
N ASN A 13 -12.52 -6.52 17.76
CA ASN A 13 -13.28 -7.77 17.80
C ASN A 13 -13.14 -8.55 16.47
N ALA A 14 -13.22 -7.86 15.33
CA ALA A 14 -13.08 -8.49 14.02
C ALA A 14 -11.68 -9.06 13.76
N ILE A 15 -10.63 -8.49 14.37
CA ILE A 15 -9.27 -9.05 14.33
C ILE A 15 -9.20 -10.32 15.18
N GLU A 16 -9.76 -10.30 16.39
CA GLU A 16 -9.83 -11.49 17.27
C GLU A 16 -10.59 -12.64 16.60
N ASP A 17 -11.71 -12.33 15.94
CA ASP A 17 -12.55 -13.28 15.21
C ASP A 17 -11.98 -13.68 13.83
N LYS A 18 -10.83 -13.12 13.44
CA LYS A 18 -10.19 -13.31 12.12
C LYS A 18 -11.08 -12.93 10.94
N GLN A 19 -12.06 -12.05 11.16
CA GLN A 19 -12.82 -11.39 10.11
C GLN A 19 -11.93 -10.35 9.40
N ILE A 20 -11.21 -9.53 10.16
CA ILE A 20 -10.14 -8.66 9.66
C ILE A 20 -8.83 -9.41 9.87
N VAL A 21 -7.99 -9.46 8.83
CA VAL A 21 -6.63 -9.99 8.93
C VAL A 21 -5.67 -8.84 8.74
N CYS A 22 -4.71 -8.72 9.65
CA CYS A 22 -3.63 -7.75 9.57
C CYS A 22 -2.35 -8.37 10.13
N TYR A 23 -1.28 -8.39 9.35
CA TYR A 23 0.01 -8.90 9.79
C TYR A 23 1.19 -8.08 9.26
N PRO A 24 2.09 -7.60 10.13
CA PRO A 24 1.98 -7.63 11.59
C PRO A 24 0.95 -6.61 12.10
N PHE A 25 0.11 -7.03 13.05
CA PHE A 25 -0.86 -6.16 13.71
C PHE A 25 -0.17 -5.29 14.79
N VAL A 26 -0.59 -4.03 14.88
CA VAL A 26 -0.12 -3.04 15.85
C VAL A 26 -1.34 -2.32 16.40
N GLU A 27 -1.60 -2.47 17.70
CA GLU A 27 -2.84 -1.98 18.34
C GLU A 27 -2.94 -0.45 18.25
N GLU A 28 -1.83 0.25 18.42
CA GLU A 28 -1.74 1.72 18.40
C GLU A 28 -2.01 2.33 17.03
N HIS A 29 -2.12 1.50 15.98
CA HIS A 29 -2.49 1.95 14.64
C HIS A 29 -4.01 1.98 14.43
N VAL A 30 -4.81 1.41 15.33
CA VAL A 30 -6.26 1.45 15.24
C VAL A 30 -6.77 2.83 15.70
N ASN A 31 -7.30 3.59 14.75
CA ASN A 31 -8.01 4.85 14.97
C ASN A 31 -9.50 4.57 15.25
N THR A 32 -10.28 5.62 15.53
CA THR A 32 -11.71 5.52 15.85
C THR A 32 -12.55 4.74 14.83
N THR A 33 -12.20 4.80 13.54
CA THR A 33 -12.96 4.17 12.43
C THR A 33 -12.07 3.72 11.27
N SER A 34 -10.77 3.54 11.51
CA SER A 34 -9.79 3.15 10.50
C SER A 34 -8.56 2.55 11.15
N MET A 35 -7.66 1.97 10.37
CA MET A 35 -6.37 1.50 10.85
C MET A 35 -5.24 2.04 9.98
N ASP A 36 -4.25 2.68 10.60
CA ASP A 36 -3.06 3.17 9.91
C ASP A 36 -2.20 2.00 9.40
N ILE A 37 -1.70 2.14 8.18
CA ILE A 37 -0.81 1.17 7.52
C ILE A 37 0.49 1.83 7.11
N ARG A 38 1.55 1.05 7.08
CA ARG A 38 2.92 1.53 6.87
C ARG A 38 3.39 1.31 5.44
N LEU A 39 4.34 2.12 5.01
CA LEU A 39 5.05 1.95 3.74
C LEU A 39 6.02 0.77 3.80
N GLY A 40 5.95 -0.13 2.82
CA GLY A 40 6.92 -1.21 2.58
C GLY A 40 8.19 -0.76 1.86
N GLU A 41 9.16 -1.66 1.73
CA GLU A 41 10.49 -1.34 1.19
C GLU A 41 10.65 -1.62 -0.31
N HIS A 42 9.79 -2.41 -0.93
CA HIS A 42 9.82 -2.65 -2.37
C HIS A 42 8.91 -1.67 -3.09
N TYR A 43 9.28 -1.32 -4.31
CA TYR A 43 8.44 -0.47 -5.16
C TYR A 43 8.77 -0.72 -6.63
N TYR A 44 7.85 -0.32 -7.50
CA TYR A 44 8.08 -0.24 -8.93
C TYR A 44 8.13 1.21 -9.36
N ARG A 45 9.08 1.52 -10.25
CA ARG A 45 9.26 2.82 -10.89
C ARG A 45 9.03 2.68 -12.38
N ILE A 46 8.52 3.73 -13.03
CA ILE A 46 8.41 3.73 -14.49
C ILE A 46 9.82 3.67 -15.08
N ALA A 47 10.09 2.67 -15.91
CA ALA A 47 11.41 2.46 -16.51
C ALA A 47 11.76 3.65 -17.43
N GLU A 48 12.97 4.19 -17.29
CA GLU A 48 13.48 5.28 -18.12
C GLU A 48 13.91 4.79 -19.52
N HIS A 49 13.10 3.97 -20.18
CA HIS A 49 13.37 3.55 -21.55
C HIS A 49 12.88 4.63 -22.51
N ARG A 50 13.73 5.64 -22.74
CA ARG A 50 13.48 6.76 -23.68
C ARG A 50 13.26 6.34 -25.15
N ASN A 51 13.42 5.06 -25.48
CA ASN A 51 13.36 4.54 -26.85
C ASN A 51 12.22 3.55 -27.11
N ASP A 52 11.41 3.20 -26.11
CA ASP A 52 10.32 2.24 -26.28
C ASP A 52 9.00 2.99 -26.48
N ALA A 53 8.32 2.69 -27.59
CA ALA A 53 7.01 3.16 -28.07
C ALA A 53 6.46 4.47 -27.45
N VAL A 54 6.19 5.47 -28.31
CA VAL A 54 5.46 6.72 -27.96
C VAL A 54 4.14 6.45 -27.22
N VAL A 55 3.56 5.26 -27.37
CA VAL A 55 2.28 4.85 -26.80
C VAL A 55 2.47 3.70 -25.81
N PHE A 56 2.02 3.89 -24.57
CA PHE A 56 1.83 2.80 -23.61
C PHE A 56 0.56 2.01 -23.97
N ASN A 57 0.71 0.72 -24.27
CA ASN A 57 -0.41 -0.18 -24.55
C ASN A 57 -0.73 -1.03 -23.30
N PRO A 58 -1.81 -0.75 -22.56
CA PRO A 58 -2.14 -1.49 -21.34
C PRO A 58 -2.65 -2.93 -21.60
N PHE A 59 -2.92 -3.28 -22.86
CA PHE A 59 -3.40 -4.61 -23.26
C PHE A 59 -2.28 -5.54 -23.75
N ASP A 60 -1.04 -5.07 -23.79
CA ASP A 60 0.13 -5.86 -24.17
C ASP A 60 0.97 -6.15 -22.91
N GLU A 61 1.04 -7.42 -22.53
CA GLU A 61 1.73 -7.87 -21.31
C GLU A 61 3.22 -7.54 -21.31
N GLU A 62 3.89 -7.60 -22.47
CA GLU A 62 5.32 -7.29 -22.56
C GLU A 62 5.54 -5.78 -22.38
N HIS A 63 4.66 -4.95 -22.95
CA HIS A 63 4.67 -3.50 -22.76
C HIS A 63 4.45 -3.13 -21.29
N VAL A 64 3.46 -3.72 -20.63
CA VAL A 64 3.20 -3.51 -19.20
C VAL A 64 4.40 -3.95 -18.36
N ARG A 65 4.98 -5.12 -18.64
CA ARG A 65 6.13 -5.64 -17.91
C ARG A 65 7.38 -4.77 -18.07
N LYS A 66 7.66 -4.25 -19.27
CA LYS A 66 8.79 -3.35 -19.53
C LYS A 66 8.59 -1.95 -18.97
N HIS A 67 7.34 -1.52 -18.80
CA HIS A 67 7.02 -0.20 -18.27
C HIS A 67 7.43 -0.03 -16.80
N PHE A 68 7.44 -1.10 -16.01
CA PHE A 68 7.73 -1.07 -14.58
C PHE A 68 9.06 -1.76 -14.25
N GLU A 69 9.94 -1.05 -13.56
CA GLU A 69 11.18 -1.59 -13.01
C GLU A 69 11.05 -1.76 -11.50
N HIS A 70 11.33 -2.98 -11.01
CA HIS A 70 11.37 -3.27 -9.57
C HIS A 70 12.60 -2.62 -8.92
N LYS A 71 12.40 -2.03 -7.74
CA LYS A 71 13.42 -1.41 -6.91
C LYS A 71 13.18 -1.75 -5.43
N ARG A 72 14.20 -1.51 -4.62
CA ARG A 72 14.14 -1.59 -3.15
C ARG A 72 14.64 -0.28 -2.56
N ALA A 73 14.03 0.12 -1.44
CA ALA A 73 14.46 1.25 -0.64
C ALA A 73 15.95 1.11 -0.25
N VAL A 74 16.63 2.25 -0.13
CA VAL A 74 18.06 2.31 0.17
C VAL A 74 18.30 2.99 1.52
N PRO A 75 19.39 2.70 2.23
CA PRO A 75 19.75 3.46 3.42
C PRO A 75 19.86 4.96 3.12
N LEU A 76 19.44 5.78 4.07
CA LEU A 76 19.44 7.23 3.91
C LEU A 76 20.80 7.78 3.49
N TYR A 77 21.90 7.32 4.11
CA TYR A 77 23.24 7.81 3.75
C TYR A 77 23.56 7.57 2.27
N GLN A 78 23.09 6.46 1.69
CA GLN A 78 23.30 6.12 0.28
C GLN A 78 22.48 7.04 -0.61
N ALA A 79 21.20 7.29 -0.26
CA ALA A 79 20.35 8.22 -0.99
C ALA A 79 20.94 9.65 -1.00
N LEU A 80 21.36 10.14 0.17
CA LEU A 80 21.95 11.47 0.30
C LEU A 80 23.26 11.58 -0.52
N GLY A 81 24.12 10.57 -0.45
CA GLY A 81 25.36 10.51 -1.22
C GLY A 81 25.11 10.52 -2.73
N SER A 82 24.17 9.70 -3.23
CA SER A 82 23.84 9.64 -4.66
C SER A 82 23.22 10.93 -5.19
N LEU A 83 22.54 11.69 -4.33
CA LEU A 83 21.86 12.94 -4.68
C LEU A 83 22.69 14.19 -4.34
N ALA A 84 23.92 14.01 -3.82
CA ALA A 84 24.78 15.09 -3.32
C ALA A 84 24.07 16.02 -2.31
N LEU A 85 23.27 15.44 -1.42
CA LEU A 85 22.53 16.17 -0.38
C LEU A 85 23.26 16.14 0.97
N GLY A 86 23.08 17.20 1.76
CA GLY A 86 23.59 17.29 3.13
C GLY A 86 22.77 16.48 4.15
N GLU A 87 23.18 16.53 5.43
CA GLU A 87 22.48 15.82 6.50
C GLU A 87 21.05 16.32 6.72
N LEU A 88 20.13 15.40 7.01
CA LEU A 88 18.75 15.70 7.38
C LEU A 88 18.54 15.49 8.88
N ARG A 89 17.77 16.40 9.50
CA ARG A 89 17.39 16.29 10.91
C ARG A 89 16.32 15.21 11.10
N ASN A 90 16.32 14.57 12.27
CA ASN A 90 15.31 13.60 12.70
C ASN A 90 15.17 12.36 11.78
N TYR A 91 16.30 11.93 11.22
CA TYR A 91 16.36 10.79 10.32
C TYR A 91 17.56 9.90 10.71
N PRO A 92 17.35 8.65 11.14
CA PRO A 92 18.46 7.74 11.39
C PRO A 92 19.23 7.48 10.09
N LYS A 93 20.58 7.48 10.15
CA LYS A 93 21.44 7.36 8.94
C LYS A 93 21.21 6.06 8.17
N ASP A 94 20.89 4.98 8.89
CA ASP A 94 20.65 3.65 8.32
C ASP A 94 19.17 3.38 8.00
N HIS A 95 18.29 4.35 8.22
CA HIS A 95 16.86 4.18 7.92
C HIS A 95 16.65 4.05 6.41
N LEU A 96 15.85 3.07 5.98
CA LEU A 96 15.56 2.85 4.57
C LEU A 96 14.59 3.91 4.03
N VAL A 97 14.94 4.52 2.91
CA VAL A 97 14.13 5.54 2.25
C VAL A 97 13.93 5.23 0.77
N ILE A 98 12.79 5.70 0.25
CA ILE A 98 12.52 5.73 -1.19
C ILE A 98 12.61 7.20 -1.63
N PRO A 99 13.63 7.57 -2.43
CA PRO A 99 13.70 8.90 -3.03
C PRO A 99 12.62 9.03 -4.10
N LEU A 100 11.67 9.93 -3.90
CA LEU A 100 10.58 10.21 -4.84
C LEU A 100 10.74 11.62 -5.41
N GLY A 101 11.06 11.70 -6.68
CA GLY A 101 11.29 12.94 -7.41
C GLY A 101 10.03 13.82 -7.52
N PRO A 102 10.19 15.09 -7.91
CA PRO A 102 9.07 15.98 -8.19
C PRO A 102 8.16 15.40 -9.28
N HIS A 103 6.84 15.41 -9.07
CA HIS A 103 5.85 14.92 -10.03
C HIS A 103 6.05 13.45 -10.47
N GLU A 104 6.80 12.70 -9.66
CA GLU A 104 7.08 11.29 -9.92
C GLU A 104 5.97 10.41 -9.33
N ARG A 105 5.61 9.36 -10.08
CA ARG A 105 4.74 8.27 -9.62
C ARG A 105 5.54 6.99 -9.45
N ILE A 106 5.33 6.31 -8.33
CA ILE A 106 5.80 4.93 -8.09
C ILE A 106 4.64 4.04 -7.65
N LEU A 107 4.79 2.73 -7.80
CA LEU A 107 3.92 1.74 -7.18
C LEU A 107 4.63 1.19 -5.93
N GLY A 108 4.26 1.67 -4.76
CA GLY A 108 4.70 1.12 -3.48
C GLY A 108 3.79 -0.01 -3.02
N HIS A 109 4.07 -0.56 -1.84
CA HIS A 109 3.15 -1.50 -1.20
C HIS A 109 3.04 -1.25 0.31
N THR A 110 1.96 -1.72 0.93
CA THR A 110 1.83 -1.71 2.39
C THR A 110 2.84 -2.64 3.03
N TYR A 111 3.32 -2.28 4.21
CA TYR A 111 4.16 -3.16 5.01
C TYR A 111 3.35 -4.36 5.51
N GLU A 112 2.12 -4.09 5.93
CA GLU A 112 1.16 -5.06 6.42
C GLU A 112 0.54 -5.87 5.27
N PHE A 113 0.35 -7.16 5.50
CA PHE A 113 -0.67 -7.95 4.82
C PHE A 113 -2.01 -7.66 5.49
N ILE A 114 -2.98 -7.12 4.76
CA ILE A 114 -4.19 -6.58 5.35
C ILE A 114 -5.42 -6.79 4.46
N GLY A 115 -6.57 -7.04 5.09
CA GLY A 115 -7.85 -7.13 4.40
C GLY A 115 -8.98 -7.66 5.27
N VAL A 116 -10.11 -7.96 4.64
CA VAL A 116 -11.30 -8.55 5.28
C VAL A 116 -11.54 -9.92 4.67
N ALA A 117 -11.63 -10.95 5.50
CA ALA A 117 -11.85 -12.33 5.07
C ALA A 117 -13.31 -12.60 4.67
N ASN A 118 -14.29 -12.00 5.34
CA ASN A 118 -15.71 -12.17 5.06
C ASN A 118 -16.56 -11.00 5.59
N GLU A 119 -17.79 -10.89 5.08
CA GLU A 119 -18.82 -9.96 5.56
C GLU A 119 -18.40 -8.48 5.69
N GLY A 120 -17.46 -8.05 4.84
CA GLY A 120 -16.95 -6.68 4.84
C GLY A 120 -16.05 -6.40 3.66
N THR A 121 -15.83 -5.12 3.42
CA THR A 121 -14.97 -4.60 2.36
C THR A 121 -14.08 -3.49 2.93
N THR A 122 -13.12 -3.03 2.14
CA THR A 122 -12.12 -2.06 2.59
C THR A 122 -11.91 -0.95 1.58
N SER A 123 -11.51 0.21 2.09
CA SER A 123 -11.00 1.30 1.26
C SER A 123 -9.72 1.87 1.85
N MET A 124 -8.67 1.99 1.03
CA MET A 124 -7.43 2.66 1.37
C MET A 124 -7.55 4.16 1.09
N GLN A 125 -7.07 4.96 2.04
CA GLN A 125 -6.92 6.40 1.87
C GLN A 125 -5.56 6.86 2.39
N ALA A 126 -4.99 7.90 1.79
CA ALA A 126 -3.83 8.56 2.38
C ALA A 126 -4.19 9.12 3.77
N ARG A 127 -3.24 9.13 4.70
CA ARG A 127 -3.44 9.85 5.97
C ARG A 127 -3.44 11.34 5.70
N SER A 128 -4.23 12.09 6.47
CA SER A 128 -4.37 13.54 6.23
C SER A 128 -3.05 14.29 6.30
N THR A 129 -2.13 13.91 7.21
CA THR A 129 -0.77 14.49 7.28
C THR A 129 0.05 14.24 6.01
N VAL A 130 -0.11 13.06 5.39
CA VAL A 130 0.59 12.66 4.17
C VAL A 130 0.02 13.44 2.98
N GLY A 131 -1.31 13.50 2.86
CA GLY A 131 -1.97 14.29 1.82
C GLY A 131 -1.61 15.78 1.89
N ARG A 132 -1.60 16.38 3.09
CA ARG A 132 -1.18 17.78 3.29
C ARG A 132 0.30 18.04 2.96
N SER A 133 1.14 17.01 2.98
CA SER A 133 2.55 17.11 2.57
C SER A 133 2.74 17.03 1.05
N GLY A 134 1.65 16.95 0.27
CA GLY A 134 1.69 16.83 -1.18
C GLY A 134 1.91 15.40 -1.67
N ILE A 135 1.82 14.39 -0.81
CA ILE A 135 1.97 12.97 -1.18
C ILE A 135 0.59 12.32 -1.31
N ASN A 136 0.30 11.78 -2.48
CA ASN A 136 -0.85 10.92 -2.71
C ASN A 136 -0.39 9.46 -2.60
N VAL A 137 -1.29 8.56 -2.18
CA VAL A 137 -0.97 7.14 -1.93
C VAL A 137 -1.92 6.20 -2.67
N CYS A 138 -3.12 6.67 -2.95
CA CYS A 138 -4.15 5.97 -3.70
C CYS A 138 -4.85 7.04 -4.52
N GLN A 139 -4.65 7.07 -5.83
CA GLN A 139 -5.29 8.07 -6.68
C GLN A 139 -6.69 7.62 -7.08
N ASP A 140 -6.84 6.35 -7.45
CA ASP A 140 -8.07 5.87 -8.09
C ASP A 140 -8.42 4.41 -7.78
N ALA A 141 -7.47 3.57 -7.34
CA ALA A 141 -7.71 2.13 -7.13
C ALA A 141 -7.61 1.68 -5.65
N GLY A 142 -8.31 2.36 -4.75
CA GLY A 142 -8.25 2.13 -3.30
C GLY A 142 -9.25 1.14 -2.72
N TRP A 143 -9.95 0.38 -3.54
CA TRP A 143 -11.01 -0.53 -3.10
C TRP A 143 -10.49 -1.94 -2.91
N GLY A 144 -10.82 -2.58 -1.79
CA GLY A 144 -10.42 -3.96 -1.51
C GLY A 144 -11.61 -4.86 -1.28
N ASP A 145 -11.79 -5.80 -2.18
CA ASP A 145 -12.88 -6.76 -2.18
C ASP A 145 -12.83 -7.71 -0.98
N THR A 146 -14.00 -8.24 -0.62
CA THR A 146 -14.12 -9.27 0.41
C THR A 146 -13.29 -10.50 0.04
N GLY A 147 -12.44 -10.94 0.96
CA GLY A 147 -11.52 -12.06 0.79
C GLY A 147 -10.13 -11.66 0.26
N TYR A 148 -9.91 -10.41 -0.15
CA TYR A 148 -8.58 -9.92 -0.50
C TYR A 148 -7.79 -9.54 0.74
N ILE A 149 -6.72 -10.29 1.02
CA ILE A 149 -5.74 -10.08 2.09
C ILE A 149 -4.34 -10.25 1.48
N ASN A 150 -3.68 -9.13 1.24
CA ASN A 150 -2.30 -9.13 0.78
C ASN A 150 -1.60 -7.83 1.21
N ARG A 151 -0.35 -7.63 0.79
CA ARG A 151 0.23 -6.29 0.75
C ARG A 151 -0.41 -5.52 -0.39
N TRP A 152 -1.04 -4.40 -0.06
CA TRP A 152 -1.74 -3.59 -1.03
C TRP A 152 -0.76 -2.73 -1.81
N THR A 153 -0.89 -2.72 -3.13
CA THR A 153 -0.20 -1.78 -4.00
C THR A 153 -0.72 -0.36 -3.75
N MET A 154 0.19 0.61 -3.70
CA MET A 154 -0.09 2.03 -3.49
C MET A 154 0.43 2.83 -4.67
N GLU A 155 -0.43 3.64 -5.29
CA GLU A 155 -0.07 4.61 -6.33
C GLU A 155 0.46 5.88 -5.66
N ILE A 156 1.75 5.87 -5.34
CA ILE A 156 2.37 6.98 -4.61
C ILE A 156 2.81 8.04 -5.61
N TYR A 157 2.27 9.25 -5.46
CA TYR A 157 2.60 10.38 -6.32
C TYR A 157 3.05 11.58 -5.49
N ASN A 158 4.11 12.24 -5.96
CA ASN A 158 4.63 13.46 -5.35
C ASN A 158 4.12 14.71 -6.08
N ASN A 159 3.16 15.43 -5.50
CA ASN A 159 2.64 16.68 -6.05
C ASN A 159 3.56 17.89 -5.78
N ASN A 160 4.68 17.71 -5.09
CA ASN A 160 5.61 18.80 -4.82
C ASN A 160 6.58 19.00 -5.98
N ASP A 161 7.08 20.22 -6.12
CA ASP A 161 8.21 20.56 -7.02
C ASP A 161 9.58 20.17 -6.43
N ARG A 162 9.60 19.30 -5.42
CA ARG A 162 10.80 18.94 -4.65
C ARG A 162 10.87 17.44 -4.43
N LEU A 163 12.08 16.91 -4.37
CA LEU A 163 12.35 15.55 -3.93
C LEU A 163 11.79 15.34 -2.51
N VAL A 164 11.12 14.21 -2.33
CA VAL A 164 10.67 13.73 -1.02
C VAL A 164 11.33 12.38 -0.74
N LEU A 165 11.97 12.25 0.43
CA LEU A 165 12.48 10.97 0.90
C LEU A 165 11.40 10.29 1.75
N LEU A 166 10.79 9.24 1.22
CA LEU A 166 9.74 8.49 1.91
C LEU A 166 10.37 7.46 2.86
N PRO A 167 10.15 7.53 4.18
CA PRO A 167 10.70 6.55 5.11
C PRO A 167 9.93 5.23 5.03
N VAL A 168 10.64 4.11 4.89
CA VAL A 168 10.05 2.79 5.08
C VAL A 168 9.52 2.67 6.51
N GLY A 169 8.35 2.07 6.70
CA GLY A 169 7.67 1.99 7.98
C GLY A 169 6.87 3.25 8.34
N TRP A 170 6.87 4.30 7.50
CA TRP A 170 6.02 5.47 7.72
C TRP A 170 4.55 5.08 7.62
N ARG A 171 3.74 5.45 8.63
CA ARG A 171 2.28 5.38 8.56
C ARG A 171 1.80 6.32 7.44
N ILE A 172 1.67 5.78 6.23
CA ILE A 172 1.50 6.55 5.00
C ILE A 172 0.01 6.60 4.57
N ALA A 173 -0.73 5.54 4.87
CA ALA A 173 -2.14 5.41 4.55
C ALA A 173 -2.92 4.85 5.74
N GLN A 174 -4.23 4.75 5.56
CA GLN A 174 -5.16 4.12 6.48
C GLN A 174 -6.16 3.27 5.69
N ILE A 175 -6.58 2.16 6.28
CA ILE A 175 -7.68 1.33 5.77
C ILE A 175 -8.95 1.64 6.56
N VAL A 176 -10.03 1.95 5.83
CA VAL A 176 -11.39 2.05 6.34
C VAL A 176 -12.10 0.73 6.04
N PHE A 177 -12.75 0.15 7.04
CA PHE A 177 -13.49 -1.09 6.92
C PHE A 177 -14.98 -0.79 6.84
N PHE A 178 -15.68 -1.40 5.90
CA PHE A 178 -17.12 -1.24 5.70
C PHE A 178 -17.82 -2.58 5.87
N HIS A 179 -18.98 -2.56 6.49
CA HIS A 179 -19.81 -3.77 6.58
C HIS A 179 -20.39 -4.11 5.21
N ALA A 180 -20.29 -5.38 4.81
CA ALA A 180 -20.83 -5.88 3.56
C ALA A 180 -21.37 -7.29 3.80
N ASN A 181 -22.63 -7.39 4.20
CA ASN A 181 -23.24 -8.69 4.55
C ASN A 181 -23.74 -9.41 3.30
N ASN A 182 -23.87 -10.74 3.38
CA ASN A 182 -24.38 -11.61 2.31
C ASN A 182 -23.59 -11.50 0.99
N VAL A 183 -22.29 -11.24 1.05
CA VAL A 183 -21.41 -11.31 -0.12
C VAL A 183 -21.38 -12.76 -0.62
N GLN A 184 -21.64 -12.94 -1.91
CA GLN A 184 -21.52 -14.22 -2.58
C GLN A 184 -20.12 -14.33 -3.18
N GLY A 185 -19.40 -15.42 -2.87
CA GLY A 185 -18.03 -15.61 -3.33
C GLY A 185 -16.98 -14.93 -2.44
N GLU A 186 -15.72 -15.05 -2.84
CA GLU A 186 -14.56 -14.35 -2.26
C GLU A 186 -13.60 -13.96 -3.39
N TYR A 187 -12.77 -12.93 -3.19
CA TYR A 187 -11.89 -12.36 -4.23
C TYR A 187 -11.09 -13.41 -5.03
N SER A 188 -10.56 -14.44 -4.37
CA SER A 188 -9.78 -15.51 -5.01
C SER A 188 -10.58 -16.41 -5.96
N GLN A 189 -11.92 -16.41 -5.85
CA GLN A 189 -12.82 -17.18 -6.71
C GLN A 189 -13.38 -16.34 -7.87
N ASP A 190 -13.51 -15.03 -7.68
CA ASP A 190 -14.06 -14.12 -8.70
C ASP A 190 -13.02 -13.71 -9.74
N THR A 191 -11.97 -13.01 -9.32
CA THR A 191 -10.90 -12.57 -10.24
C THR A 191 -9.58 -13.27 -9.96
N GLY A 192 -9.23 -13.46 -8.67
CA GLY A 192 -7.99 -14.07 -8.21
C GLY A 192 -6.69 -13.38 -8.65
N LYS A 193 -6.76 -12.34 -9.49
CA LYS A 193 -5.62 -11.79 -10.22
C LYS A 193 -4.44 -11.42 -9.32
N TYR A 194 -4.73 -10.87 -8.14
CA TYR A 194 -3.73 -10.42 -7.17
C TYR A 194 -3.63 -11.31 -5.92
N GLN A 195 -4.43 -12.38 -5.85
CA GLN A 195 -4.43 -13.36 -4.76
C GLN A 195 -5.23 -14.60 -5.16
N ASN A 196 -4.53 -15.72 -5.31
CA ASN A 196 -5.13 -17.02 -5.62
C ASN A 196 -5.36 -17.91 -4.39
N LEU A 197 -4.85 -17.49 -3.22
CA LEU A 197 -5.00 -18.20 -1.95
C LEU A 197 -6.24 -17.69 -1.19
N LYS A 198 -6.84 -18.57 -0.40
CA LYS A 198 -7.96 -18.19 0.47
C LYS A 198 -7.48 -17.24 1.56
N ALA A 199 -8.31 -16.26 1.87
CA ALA A 199 -8.13 -15.23 2.89
C ALA A 199 -7.59 -15.74 4.25
N LYS A 200 -8.00 -16.94 4.66
CA LYS A 200 -7.73 -17.48 6.00
C LYS A 200 -6.32 -18.08 6.17
N ASP A 201 -5.53 -18.19 5.10
CA ASP A 201 -4.19 -18.79 5.15
C ASP A 201 -3.08 -17.74 5.02
N ILE A 202 -2.96 -16.89 6.05
CA ILE A 202 -2.00 -15.79 6.07
C ILE A 202 -0.55 -16.26 5.95
N ASP A 203 -0.21 -17.41 6.52
CA ASP A 203 1.15 -17.96 6.45
C ASP A 203 1.52 -18.37 5.02
N GLN A 204 0.58 -18.94 4.26
CA GLN A 204 0.81 -19.23 2.85
C GLN A 204 0.86 -17.95 2.02
N ILE A 205 -0.02 -16.98 2.29
CA ILE A 205 -0.01 -15.67 1.61
C ILE A 205 1.37 -15.02 1.77
N ILE A 206 1.89 -14.95 3.00
CA ILE A 206 3.21 -14.38 3.30
C ILE A 206 4.32 -15.12 2.56
N LYS A 207 4.27 -16.46 2.49
CA LYS A 207 5.29 -17.26 1.79
C LYS A 207 5.24 -17.09 0.27
N SER A 208 4.09 -16.72 -0.27
CA SER A 208 3.85 -16.60 -1.72
C SER A 208 4.10 -15.19 -2.29
N TRP A 209 4.28 -14.19 -1.42
CA TRP A 209 4.53 -12.80 -1.79
C TRP A 209 6.02 -12.52 -2.02
#